data_AF-A0A7X8MDD6-F1
#
_entry.id   AF-A0A7X8MDD6-F1
#
_cell.length_a   1.000
_cell.length_b   1.000
_cell.length_c   1.000
_cell.angle_alpha   90.00
_cell.angle_beta   90.00
_cell.angle_gamma   90.00
#
_symmetry.space_group_name_H-M   'P 1'
#
loop_
_entity.id
_entity.type
_entity.pdbx_description
1 polymer ?
#
loop_
_entity_poly.entity_id
_entity_poly.type
_entity_poly.pdbx_seq_one_letter_code
_entity_poly.pdbx_strand_id
1 'polypeptide(L)'
;SVWPQWDARRGLVDQGESERIKRLVEQDHFNALDVPLRYEEEPEKCRAYLAAVAAWLRDLGYLEKAYVYLEDEPNDAGEYEHVRRQGALVRSADSGLARLCTEQTIPSQADWGDLYGAVDIWCPLWGLWDDVSAQQRLAKGEQLWSYTALCQGPETTPWWQIDMEPVHFRAPLWISWNLHISGFLYWSSVAYRGHRSMQEVWEAPTYRGHFWGEGMMLYPGAPAGVDGFVPSIRLKLFREAAEDYEYMALAAAKGKRKEVDCIVGRLAASFQQWNRDPAAYAQARGRLAKLILEQR
;
A
#
# COMPACT_ATOMS: atom_id res chain seq x y z
N SER A 1 -13.06 8.63 -14.76
CA SER A 1 -11.82 7.86 -14.95
C SER A 1 -10.68 8.84 -15.19
N VAL A 2 -9.49 8.56 -14.65
CA VAL A 2 -8.25 9.27 -15.00
C VAL A 2 -7.43 8.52 -16.06
N TRP A 3 -7.83 7.28 -16.37
CA TRP A 3 -7.23 6.47 -17.41
C TRP A 3 -7.92 6.71 -18.75
N PRO A 4 -7.17 7.06 -19.81
CA PRO A 4 -7.74 7.32 -21.12
C PRO A 4 -8.40 6.06 -21.70
N GLN A 5 -9.31 6.29 -22.64
CA GLN A 5 -9.85 5.19 -23.45
C GLN A 5 -8.80 4.74 -24.45
N TRP A 6 -8.89 3.48 -24.90
CA TRP A 6 -7.99 2.94 -25.89
C TRP A 6 -8.75 2.30 -27.04
N ASP A 7 -8.26 2.52 -28.25
CA ASP A 7 -8.79 1.97 -29.49
C ASP A 7 -7.62 1.44 -30.33
N ALA A 8 -7.72 0.21 -30.82
CA ALA A 8 -6.69 -0.44 -31.63
C ALA A 8 -6.26 0.37 -32.87
N ARG A 9 -7.13 1.23 -33.42
CA ARG A 9 -6.81 2.07 -34.58
C ARG A 9 -6.21 3.43 -34.20
N ARG A 10 -6.64 4.00 -33.07
CA ARG A 10 -6.33 5.38 -32.68
C ARG A 10 -5.33 5.48 -31.54
N GLY A 11 -4.99 4.38 -30.88
CA GLY A 11 -4.22 4.38 -29.66
C GLY A 11 -5.05 4.90 -28.49
N LEU A 12 -4.39 5.60 -27.56
CA LEU A 12 -5.09 6.26 -26.45
C LEU A 12 -5.84 7.50 -26.95
N VAL A 13 -7.09 7.63 -26.50
CA VAL A 13 -7.95 8.78 -26.76
C VAL A 13 -8.03 9.58 -25.47
N ASP A 14 -7.27 10.67 -25.42
CA ASP A 14 -7.28 11.63 -24.32
C ASP A 14 -8.37 12.69 -24.51
N GLN A 15 -9.29 12.77 -23.56
CA GLN A 15 -10.39 13.74 -23.45
C GLN A 15 -10.24 14.58 -22.17
N GLY A 16 -8.99 14.86 -21.78
CA GLY A 16 -8.63 15.60 -20.57
C GLY A 16 -8.10 14.71 -19.44
N GLU A 17 -7.82 13.44 -19.70
CA GLU A 17 -7.16 12.54 -18.76
C GLU A 17 -5.76 13.01 -18.41
N SER A 18 -4.98 13.55 -19.37
CA SER A 18 -3.64 14.10 -19.06
C SER A 18 -3.70 15.21 -18.02
N GLU A 19 -4.66 16.12 -18.13
CA GLU A 19 -4.81 17.20 -17.16
C GLU A 19 -5.36 16.69 -15.82
N ARG A 20 -6.23 15.66 -15.83
CA ARG A 20 -6.71 15.02 -14.61
C ARG A 20 -5.58 14.32 -13.84
N ILE A 21 -4.72 13.56 -14.53
CA ILE A 21 -3.64 12.83 -13.87
C ILE A 21 -2.52 13.77 -13.40
N LYS A 22 -2.20 14.83 -14.17
CA LYS A 22 -1.28 15.89 -13.70
C LYS A 22 -1.78 16.54 -12.43
N ARG A 23 -3.07 16.88 -12.36
CA ARG A 23 -3.67 17.41 -11.12
C ARG A 23 -3.48 16.46 -9.94
N LEU A 24 -3.78 15.17 -10.12
CA LEU A 24 -3.62 14.18 -9.07
C LEU A 24 -2.16 14.11 -8.57
N VAL A 25 -1.19 14.07 -9.47
CA VAL A 25 0.23 13.90 -9.11
C VAL A 25 0.82 15.19 -8.53
N GLU A 26 0.56 16.33 -9.16
CA GLU A 26 1.24 17.59 -8.85
C GLU A 26 0.54 18.39 -7.75
N GLN A 27 -0.80 18.36 -7.71
CA GLN A 27 -1.59 19.13 -6.74
C GLN A 27 -2.04 18.27 -5.56
N ASP A 28 -2.54 17.06 -5.84
CA ASP A 28 -3.05 16.17 -4.80
C ASP A 28 -1.97 15.19 -4.27
N HIS A 29 -0.75 15.27 -4.82
CA HIS A 29 0.42 14.50 -4.41
C HIS A 29 0.26 12.98 -4.48
N PHE A 30 -0.58 12.48 -5.38
CA PHE A 30 -0.65 11.04 -5.67
C PHE A 30 0.70 10.55 -6.21
N ASN A 31 1.28 9.57 -5.51
CA ASN A 31 2.61 9.05 -5.79
C ASN A 31 2.61 7.57 -6.23
N ALA A 32 1.43 6.95 -6.32
CA ALA A 32 1.21 5.59 -6.75
C ALA A 32 -0.01 5.52 -7.67
N LEU A 33 0.15 5.00 -8.88
CA LEU A 33 -0.86 4.99 -9.94
C LEU A 33 -1.16 3.55 -10.38
N ASP A 34 -2.29 3.02 -9.94
CA ASP A 34 -2.76 1.68 -10.29
C ASP A 34 -3.34 1.63 -11.71
N VAL A 35 -2.50 1.20 -12.66
CA VAL A 35 -2.84 1.05 -14.07
C VAL A 35 -3.78 -0.15 -14.23
N PRO A 36 -5.01 0.05 -14.74
CA PRO A 36 -5.97 -1.03 -14.87
C PRO A 36 -5.47 -2.09 -15.85
N LEU A 37 -5.40 -3.35 -15.43
CA LEU A 37 -5.16 -4.48 -16.33
C LEU A 37 -6.44 -4.74 -17.15
N ARG A 38 -6.44 -4.33 -18.43
CA ARG A 38 -7.60 -4.48 -19.34
C ARG A 38 -7.30 -5.48 -20.45
N TYR A 39 -8.35 -6.12 -20.95
CA TYR A 39 -8.30 -7.04 -22.10
C TYR A 39 -7.41 -8.27 -21.88
N GLU A 40 -7.28 -8.73 -20.64
CA GLU A 40 -6.40 -9.84 -20.29
C GLU A 40 -6.65 -11.12 -21.12
N GLU A 41 -7.91 -11.43 -21.39
CA GLU A 41 -8.34 -12.55 -22.26
C GLU A 41 -7.93 -12.38 -23.75
N GLU A 42 -7.47 -11.19 -24.15
CA GLU A 42 -6.95 -10.86 -25.49
C GLU A 42 -5.49 -10.38 -25.38
N PRO A 43 -4.49 -11.26 -25.16
CA PRO A 43 -3.14 -10.85 -24.74
C PRO A 43 -2.45 -9.83 -25.65
N GLU A 44 -2.61 -9.96 -26.96
CA GLU A 44 -2.07 -9.01 -27.95
C GLU A 44 -2.65 -7.60 -27.77
N LYS A 45 -3.95 -7.52 -27.48
CA LYS A 45 -4.68 -6.28 -27.26
C LYS A 45 -4.36 -5.68 -25.90
N CYS A 46 -4.29 -6.51 -24.85
CA CYS A 46 -3.82 -6.10 -23.53
C CYS A 46 -2.41 -5.49 -23.61
N ARG A 47 -1.48 -6.19 -24.26
CA ARG A 47 -0.11 -5.72 -24.44
C ARG A 47 -0.06 -4.38 -25.18
N ALA A 48 -0.81 -4.22 -26.26
CA ALA A 48 -0.87 -2.97 -27.02
C ALA A 48 -1.46 -1.81 -26.19
N TYR A 49 -2.49 -2.09 -25.38
CA TYR A 49 -3.07 -1.12 -24.45
C TYR A 49 -2.06 -0.69 -23.37
N LEU A 50 -1.46 -1.65 -22.67
CA LEU A 50 -0.48 -1.39 -21.61
C LEU A 50 0.74 -0.63 -22.14
N ALA A 51 1.26 -1.01 -23.32
CA ALA A 51 2.37 -0.30 -23.96
C ALA A 51 2.01 1.15 -24.28
N ALA A 52 0.79 1.41 -24.75
CA ALA A 52 0.31 2.76 -25.02
C ALA A 52 0.17 3.58 -23.71
N VAL A 53 -0.35 2.99 -22.64
CA VAL A 53 -0.43 3.64 -21.31
C VAL A 53 0.96 3.93 -20.75
N ALA A 54 1.90 2.99 -20.86
CA ALA A 54 3.27 3.18 -20.42
C ALA A 54 3.96 4.33 -21.17
N ALA A 55 3.79 4.40 -22.50
CA ALA A 55 4.31 5.50 -23.32
C ALA A 55 3.70 6.84 -22.90
N TRP A 56 2.38 6.91 -22.73
CA TRP A 56 1.69 8.11 -22.30
C TRP A 56 2.14 8.58 -20.90
N LEU A 57 2.25 7.69 -19.93
CA LEU A 57 2.75 8.01 -18.59
C LEU A 57 4.23 8.44 -18.62
N ARG A 58 5.03 7.86 -19.52
CA ARG A 58 6.44 8.24 -19.71
C ARG A 58 6.56 9.65 -20.27
N ASP A 59 5.74 10.01 -21.26
CA ASP A 59 5.68 11.36 -21.83
C ASP A 59 5.26 12.41 -20.78
N LEU A 60 4.41 12.01 -19.84
CA LEU A 60 4.02 12.83 -18.69
C LEU A 60 5.06 12.84 -17.54
N GLY A 61 6.07 11.96 -17.57
CA GLY A 61 7.05 11.83 -16.50
C GLY A 61 6.55 11.09 -15.25
N TYR A 62 5.46 10.32 -15.36
CA TYR A 62 4.81 9.64 -14.24
C TYR A 62 4.93 8.11 -14.26
N LEU A 63 5.62 7.52 -15.25
CA LEU A 63 5.74 6.06 -15.37
C LEU A 63 6.32 5.40 -14.11
N GLU A 64 7.32 6.01 -13.46
CA GLU A 64 7.94 5.47 -12.25
C GLU A 64 6.99 5.41 -11.04
N LYS A 65 5.85 6.11 -11.10
CA LYS A 65 4.80 6.08 -10.08
C LYS A 65 3.75 5.00 -10.37
N ALA A 66 3.82 4.37 -11.54
CA ALA A 66 2.78 3.49 -12.02
C ALA A 66 3.11 2.02 -11.75
N TYR A 67 2.08 1.27 -11.40
CA TYR A 67 2.14 -0.16 -11.24
C TYR A 67 0.87 -0.79 -11.80
N VAL A 68 0.91 -2.08 -12.12
CA VAL A 68 -0.26 -2.90 -12.39
C VAL A 68 -0.44 -3.83 -11.20
N TYR A 69 -1.61 -3.76 -10.56
CA TYR A 69 -2.01 -4.75 -9.56
C TYR A 69 -2.34 -6.07 -10.26
N LEU A 70 -1.65 -7.15 -9.89
CA LEU A 70 -1.85 -8.51 -10.42
C LEU A 70 -3.00 -9.22 -9.67
N GLU A 71 -3.07 -10.55 -9.72
CA GLU A 71 -4.00 -11.32 -8.88
C GLU A 71 -3.84 -10.93 -7.40
N ASP A 72 -4.98 -10.77 -6.73
CA ASP A 72 -5.06 -10.39 -5.33
C ASP A 72 -5.03 -11.63 -4.44
N GLU A 73 -4.01 -11.74 -3.58
CA GLU A 73 -3.82 -12.86 -2.65
C GLU A 73 -3.98 -14.24 -3.34
N PRO A 74 -3.09 -14.65 -4.27
CA PRO A 74 -3.22 -15.95 -4.93
C PRO A 74 -3.13 -17.09 -3.89
N ASN A 75 -4.10 -17.99 -3.89
CA ASN A 75 -4.35 -18.99 -2.86
C ASN A 75 -4.30 -20.44 -3.38
N ASP A 76 -3.95 -20.65 -4.64
CA ASP A 76 -3.64 -21.97 -5.20
C ASP A 76 -2.59 -21.94 -6.33
N ALA A 77 -2.17 -23.13 -6.78
CA ALA A 77 -1.17 -23.28 -7.84
C ALA A 77 -1.60 -22.66 -9.20
N GLY A 78 -2.91 -22.67 -9.49
CA GLY A 78 -3.47 -22.10 -10.71
C GLY A 78 -3.44 -20.57 -10.69
N GLU A 79 -3.74 -19.97 -9.55
CA GLU A 79 -3.64 -18.52 -9.30
C GLU A 79 -2.17 -18.06 -9.29
N TYR A 80 -1.24 -18.83 -8.72
CA TYR A 80 0.20 -18.56 -8.85
C TYR A 80 0.66 -18.55 -10.31
N GLU A 81 0.22 -19.53 -11.10
CA GLU A 81 0.52 -19.56 -12.52
C GLU A 81 -0.18 -18.41 -13.27
N HIS A 82 -1.35 -17.98 -12.81
CA HIS A 82 -2.01 -16.79 -13.33
C HIS A 82 -1.19 -15.52 -13.10
N VAL A 83 -0.67 -15.31 -11.90
CA VAL A 83 0.24 -14.19 -11.58
C VAL A 83 1.48 -14.20 -12.46
N ARG A 84 2.09 -15.37 -12.70
CA ARG A 84 3.23 -15.46 -13.62
C ARG A 84 2.86 -15.05 -15.04
N ARG A 85 1.70 -15.49 -15.55
CA ARG A 85 1.20 -15.09 -16.88
C ARG A 85 0.94 -13.59 -16.95
N GLN A 86 0.28 -13.01 -15.95
CA GLN A 86 0.04 -11.56 -15.87
C GLN A 86 1.35 -10.78 -15.82
N GLY A 87 2.28 -11.18 -14.95
CA GLY A 87 3.59 -10.56 -14.82
C GLY A 87 4.38 -10.59 -16.13
N ALA A 88 4.37 -11.73 -16.83
CA ALA A 88 5.00 -11.87 -18.15
C ALA A 88 4.32 -10.97 -19.21
N LEU A 89 2.99 -10.90 -19.21
CA LEU A 89 2.22 -10.06 -20.13
C LEU A 89 2.53 -8.57 -19.92
N VAL A 90 2.46 -8.08 -18.68
CA VAL A 90 2.78 -6.69 -18.33
C VAL A 90 4.23 -6.36 -18.69
N ARG A 91 5.18 -7.23 -18.32
CA ARG A 91 6.60 -7.07 -18.65
C ARG A 91 6.84 -7.02 -20.17
N SER A 92 6.10 -7.81 -20.95
CA SER A 92 6.20 -7.81 -22.41
C SER A 92 5.64 -6.55 -23.08
N ALA A 93 4.73 -5.84 -22.40
CA ALA A 93 4.20 -4.56 -22.87
C ALA A 93 5.19 -3.43 -22.64
N ASP A 94 5.71 -3.32 -21.42
CA ASP A 94 6.76 -2.36 -21.04
C ASP A 94 7.38 -2.80 -19.71
N SER A 95 8.71 -3.04 -19.69
CA SER A 95 9.39 -3.47 -18.47
C SER A 95 9.44 -2.40 -17.38
N GLY A 96 9.17 -1.13 -17.73
CA GLY A 96 9.10 -0.01 -16.79
C GLY A 96 7.77 0.10 -16.03
N LEU A 97 6.73 -0.64 -16.43
CA LEU A 97 5.53 -0.79 -15.60
C LEU A 97 5.83 -1.77 -14.46
N ALA A 98 5.77 -1.30 -13.22
CA ALA A 98 5.95 -2.16 -12.06
C ALA A 98 4.76 -3.11 -11.90
N ARG A 99 5.00 -4.29 -11.31
CA ARG A 99 3.99 -5.33 -11.08
C ARG A 99 3.85 -5.56 -9.58
N LEU A 100 2.67 -5.24 -9.03
CA LEU A 100 2.36 -5.39 -7.61
C LEU A 100 1.53 -6.65 -7.37
N CYS A 101 1.86 -7.42 -6.34
CA CYS A 101 1.02 -8.53 -5.88
C CYS A 101 0.97 -8.55 -4.35
N THR A 102 -0.23 -8.74 -3.81
CA THR A 102 -0.50 -8.98 -2.38
C THR A 102 -0.14 -10.40 -2.01
N GLU A 103 1.16 -10.68 -1.96
CA GLU A 103 1.69 -12.00 -1.65
C GLU A 103 2.99 -11.90 -0.83
N GLN A 104 3.31 -12.94 -0.06
CA GLN A 104 4.55 -13.07 0.65
C GLN A 104 5.75 -13.19 -0.30
N THR A 105 6.91 -12.78 0.17
CA THR A 105 8.19 -12.93 -0.54
C THR A 105 8.70 -14.37 -0.56
N ILE A 106 7.95 -15.30 0.01
CA ILE A 106 8.12 -16.75 -0.07
C ILE A 106 6.83 -17.35 -0.59
N PRO A 107 6.89 -18.46 -1.36
CA PRO A 107 5.69 -19.11 -1.83
C PRO A 107 4.88 -19.69 -0.66
N SER A 108 3.56 -19.50 -0.69
CA SER A 108 2.62 -20.04 0.29
C SER A 108 2.69 -21.58 0.39
N GLN A 109 2.96 -22.25 -0.73
CA GLN A 109 3.33 -23.67 -0.76
C GLN A 109 4.49 -23.89 -1.72
N ALA A 110 5.46 -24.73 -1.32
CA ALA A 110 6.67 -24.96 -2.09
C ALA A 110 6.43 -25.57 -3.48
N ASP A 111 5.39 -26.40 -3.63
CA ASP A 111 5.03 -27.06 -4.89
C ASP A 111 4.32 -26.15 -5.89
N TRP A 112 3.75 -25.03 -5.44
CA TRP A 112 3.17 -24.02 -6.33
C TRP A 112 4.26 -23.24 -7.07
N GLY A 113 5.48 -23.20 -6.51
CA GLY A 113 6.63 -22.44 -7.01
C GLY A 113 6.59 -20.96 -6.60
N ASP A 114 7.69 -20.24 -6.81
CA ASP A 114 7.77 -18.81 -6.50
C ASP A 114 7.14 -17.91 -7.59
N LEU A 115 7.06 -16.62 -7.29
CA LEU A 115 6.61 -15.55 -8.20
C LEU A 115 7.76 -14.59 -8.59
N TYR A 116 9.02 -15.01 -8.38
CA TYR A 116 10.17 -14.19 -8.71
C TYR A 116 10.23 -13.92 -10.22
N GLY A 117 10.49 -12.66 -10.59
CA GLY A 117 10.45 -12.23 -11.98
C GLY A 117 9.04 -11.96 -12.54
N ALA A 118 7.96 -12.36 -11.84
CA ALA A 118 6.61 -11.91 -12.15
C ALA A 118 6.24 -10.64 -11.37
N VAL A 119 6.74 -10.51 -10.13
CA VAL A 119 6.42 -9.40 -9.21
C VAL A 119 7.65 -8.50 -9.03
N ASP A 120 7.45 -7.18 -8.97
CA ASP A 120 8.48 -6.21 -8.57
C ASP A 120 8.15 -5.47 -7.28
N ILE A 121 6.86 -5.40 -6.92
CA ILE A 121 6.38 -4.81 -5.66
C ILE A 121 5.64 -5.89 -4.88
N TRP A 122 6.29 -6.42 -3.84
CA TRP A 122 5.66 -7.39 -2.95
C TRP A 122 4.87 -6.67 -1.87
N CYS A 123 3.64 -7.09 -1.61
CA CYS A 123 2.79 -6.51 -0.59
C CYS A 123 2.29 -7.58 0.40
N PRO A 124 3.17 -8.18 1.23
CA PRO A 124 2.78 -9.15 2.23
C PRO A 124 1.90 -8.57 3.34
N LEU A 125 1.06 -9.45 3.91
CA LEU A 125 0.41 -9.20 5.20
C LEU A 125 1.45 -9.05 6.30
N TRP A 126 1.22 -8.12 7.23
CA TRP A 126 2.07 -7.95 8.42
C TRP A 126 2.25 -9.25 9.23
N GLY A 127 1.18 -10.04 9.32
CA GLY A 127 1.17 -11.30 10.05
C GLY A 127 1.94 -12.44 9.37
N LEU A 128 2.26 -12.29 8.07
CA LEU A 128 2.97 -13.27 7.25
C LEU A 128 4.32 -12.73 6.76
N TRP A 129 4.79 -11.63 7.36
CA TRP A 129 6.05 -11.00 6.99
C TRP A 129 7.25 -11.90 7.32
N ASP A 130 8.18 -12.05 6.38
CA ASP A 130 9.45 -12.75 6.57
C ASP A 130 10.64 -11.85 6.25
N ASP A 131 11.41 -11.48 7.29
CA ASP A 131 12.52 -10.54 7.16
C ASP A 131 13.62 -11.04 6.22
N VAL A 132 13.90 -12.34 6.22
CA VAL A 132 15.02 -12.92 5.46
C VAL A 132 14.75 -12.81 3.96
N SER A 133 13.60 -13.31 3.50
CA SER A 133 13.21 -13.24 2.08
C SER A 133 12.94 -11.80 1.63
N ALA A 134 12.34 -10.95 2.48
CA ALA A 134 12.17 -9.53 2.22
C ALA A 134 13.51 -8.83 1.92
N GLN A 135 14.53 -9.03 2.75
CA GLN A 135 15.87 -8.48 2.50
C GLN A 135 16.51 -9.03 1.23
N GLN A 136 16.28 -10.31 0.91
CA GLN A 136 16.76 -10.87 -0.36
C GLN A 136 16.09 -10.21 -1.57
N ARG A 137 14.81 -9.87 -1.49
CA ARG A 137 14.08 -9.17 -2.57
C ARG A 137 14.57 -7.73 -2.74
N LEU A 138 14.73 -6.99 -1.66
CA LEU A 138 15.35 -5.65 -1.69
C LEU A 138 16.74 -5.67 -2.33
N ALA A 139 17.56 -6.68 -2.04
CA ALA A 139 18.88 -6.84 -2.63
C ALA A 139 18.85 -7.11 -4.16
N LYS A 140 17.69 -7.46 -4.72
CA LYS A 140 17.44 -7.58 -6.17
C LYS A 140 16.91 -6.29 -6.81
N GLY A 141 16.70 -5.24 -6.02
CA GLY A 141 16.11 -3.97 -6.48
C GLY A 141 14.59 -3.99 -6.57
N GLU A 142 13.95 -5.02 -6.02
CA GLU A 142 12.50 -5.09 -5.88
C GLU A 142 12.04 -4.22 -4.70
N GLN A 143 10.77 -3.84 -4.70
CA GLN A 143 10.17 -2.99 -3.66
C GLN A 143 9.31 -3.82 -2.72
N LEU A 144 9.21 -3.34 -1.49
CA LEU A 144 8.32 -3.89 -0.48
C LEU A 144 7.28 -2.84 -0.11
N TRP A 145 6.03 -3.22 -0.26
CA TRP A 145 4.88 -2.63 0.39
C TRP A 145 4.42 -3.56 1.51
N SER A 146 3.41 -3.14 2.27
CA SER A 146 2.78 -4.03 3.23
C SER A 146 1.34 -3.64 3.46
N TYR A 147 0.55 -4.59 3.94
CA TYR A 147 -0.83 -4.34 4.32
C TYR A 147 -1.26 -5.17 5.52
N THR A 148 -2.44 -4.84 6.01
CA THR A 148 -3.17 -5.64 6.98
C THR A 148 -4.58 -5.86 6.49
N ALA A 149 -5.10 -7.03 6.82
CA ALA A 149 -6.50 -7.34 6.68
C ALA A 149 -6.93 -8.20 7.86
N LEU A 150 -8.15 -7.96 8.32
CA LEU A 150 -8.85 -8.75 9.32
C LEU A 150 -8.03 -8.80 10.64
N CYS A 151 -7.69 -10.00 11.09
CA CYS A 151 -6.74 -10.29 12.16
C CYS A 151 -5.82 -11.44 11.74
N GLN A 152 -5.21 -11.33 10.56
CA GLN A 152 -4.38 -12.40 10.02
C GLN A 152 -3.00 -12.47 10.70
N GLY A 153 -2.49 -13.68 10.88
CA GLY A 153 -1.21 -13.98 11.53
C GLY A 153 -1.24 -14.01 13.06
N PRO A 154 -0.08 -13.90 13.73
CA PRO A 154 0.01 -13.93 15.19
C PRO A 154 -0.71 -12.75 15.86
N GLU A 155 -1.26 -12.96 17.08
CA GLU A 155 -1.91 -11.90 17.89
C GLU A 155 -0.99 -10.71 18.23
N THR A 156 0.32 -10.89 18.11
CA THR A 156 1.30 -9.81 18.28
C THR A 156 1.33 -8.83 17.10
N THR A 157 0.69 -9.16 15.98
CA THR A 157 0.59 -8.29 14.79
C THR A 157 -0.24 -7.03 15.11
N PRO A 158 0.11 -5.85 14.60
CA PRO A 158 -0.65 -4.62 14.82
C PRO A 158 -1.98 -4.60 14.04
N TRP A 159 -2.93 -5.46 14.38
CA TRP A 159 -4.24 -5.51 13.73
C TRP A 159 -5.03 -4.21 13.86
N TRP A 160 -5.98 -3.98 12.94
CA TRP A 160 -6.66 -2.70 12.73
C TRP A 160 -8.16 -2.72 13.03
N GLN A 161 -8.63 -3.68 13.85
CA GLN A 161 -9.99 -3.65 14.36
C GLN A 161 -10.29 -2.38 15.17
N ILE A 162 -11.55 -2.00 15.24
CA ILE A 162 -11.99 -0.71 15.78
C ILE A 162 -11.61 -0.46 17.25
N ASP A 163 -11.52 -1.53 18.03
CA ASP A 163 -11.26 -1.57 19.46
C ASP A 163 -9.78 -1.74 19.80
N MET A 164 -8.93 -1.87 18.78
CA MET A 164 -7.48 -1.93 18.96
C MET A 164 -6.96 -0.63 19.59
N GLU A 165 -5.95 -0.77 20.45
CA GLU A 165 -5.33 0.37 21.11
C GLU A 165 -4.74 1.34 20.06
N PRO A 166 -4.76 2.67 20.32
CA PRO A 166 -4.31 3.67 19.34
C PRO A 166 -2.93 3.42 18.71
N VAL A 167 -2.03 2.78 19.45
CA VAL A 167 -0.68 2.46 19.00
C VAL A 167 -0.66 1.49 17.81
N HIS A 168 -1.67 0.64 17.63
CA HIS A 168 -1.80 -0.26 16.47
C HIS A 168 -1.87 0.49 15.13
N PHE A 169 -2.43 1.69 15.14
CA PHE A 169 -2.55 2.55 13.96
C PHE A 169 -1.29 3.42 13.73
N ARG A 170 -0.37 3.44 14.71
CA ARG A 170 0.88 4.20 14.61
C ARG A 170 2.11 3.35 14.35
N ALA A 171 2.25 2.23 15.04
CA ALA A 171 3.42 1.36 14.96
C ALA A 171 3.78 0.90 13.52
N PRO A 172 2.83 0.58 12.61
CA PRO A 172 3.17 0.03 11.31
C PRO A 172 4.07 0.91 10.44
N LEU A 173 3.95 2.24 10.48
CA LEU A 173 4.84 3.11 9.70
C LEU A 173 6.23 3.26 10.33
N TRP A 174 6.35 3.11 11.65
CA TRP A 174 7.65 3.00 12.32
C TRP A 174 8.33 1.67 11.98
N ILE A 175 7.56 0.57 11.96
CA ILE A 175 8.04 -0.74 11.51
C ILE A 175 8.48 -0.66 10.04
N SER A 176 7.68 0.02 9.21
CA SER A 176 7.98 0.22 7.78
C SER A 176 9.32 0.91 7.56
N TRP A 177 9.66 1.93 8.35
CA TRP A 177 10.98 2.55 8.31
C TRP A 177 12.11 1.54 8.58
N ASN A 178 11.97 0.77 9.66
CA ASN A 178 13.00 -0.20 10.07
C ASN A 178 13.19 -1.32 9.04
N LEU A 179 12.10 -1.77 8.42
CA LEU A 179 12.08 -2.87 7.47
C LEU A 179 12.27 -2.43 6.00
N HIS A 180 12.54 -1.14 5.77
CA HIS A 180 12.71 -0.57 4.43
C HIS A 180 11.49 -0.76 3.51
N ILE A 181 10.30 -0.72 4.11
CA ILE A 181 9.02 -0.77 3.40
C ILE A 181 8.73 0.63 2.86
N SER A 182 8.41 0.68 1.57
CA SER A 182 8.26 1.91 0.79
C SER A 182 6.80 2.27 0.48
N GLY A 183 5.86 1.35 0.73
CA GLY A 183 4.44 1.59 0.52
C GLY A 183 3.56 0.87 1.53
N PHE A 184 2.35 1.39 1.68
CA PHE A 184 1.32 0.85 2.54
C PHE A 184 0.02 0.71 1.75
N LEU A 185 -0.63 -0.43 1.89
CA LEU A 185 -1.93 -0.70 1.30
C LEU A 185 -2.95 -0.97 2.43
N TYR A 186 -4.16 -0.49 2.23
CA TYR A 186 -5.33 -0.96 2.98
C TYR A 186 -6.45 -1.23 2.00
N TRP A 187 -7.04 -2.43 2.06
CA TRP A 187 -7.93 -2.96 1.03
C TRP A 187 -9.19 -2.12 0.81
N SER A 188 -9.63 -1.35 1.82
CA SER A 188 -10.71 -0.38 1.69
C SER A 188 -10.73 0.64 2.83
N SER A 189 -11.27 1.81 2.57
CA SER A 189 -11.58 2.81 3.61
C SER A 189 -13.09 3.05 3.79
N VAL A 190 -13.92 2.48 2.90
CA VAL A 190 -15.37 2.72 2.77
C VAL A 190 -16.14 1.43 2.46
N ALA A 191 -15.76 0.30 3.08
CA ALA A 191 -16.36 -1.01 2.84
C ALA A 191 -17.78 -1.16 3.42
N TYR A 192 -18.72 -0.33 2.98
CA TYR A 192 -20.10 -0.31 3.50
C TYR A 192 -21.00 -1.40 2.91
N ARG A 193 -20.56 -2.07 1.85
CA ARG A 193 -21.35 -3.11 1.18
C ARG A 193 -21.74 -4.21 2.18
N GLY A 194 -23.03 -4.53 2.23
CA GLY A 194 -23.58 -5.52 3.16
C GLY A 194 -24.33 -4.91 4.36
N HIS A 195 -24.13 -3.61 4.65
CA HIS A 195 -24.95 -2.89 5.62
C HIS A 195 -26.30 -2.51 4.98
N ARG A 196 -27.38 -2.58 5.76
CA ARG A 196 -28.76 -2.29 5.33
C ARG A 196 -29.05 -0.79 5.21
N SER A 197 -28.25 0.03 5.88
CA SER A 197 -28.35 1.49 5.83
C SER A 197 -27.02 2.14 6.17
N MET A 198 -26.87 3.43 5.86
CA MET A 198 -25.71 4.21 6.30
C MET A 198 -25.66 4.37 7.82
N GLN A 199 -26.81 4.33 8.51
CA GLN A 199 -26.87 4.36 9.98
C GLN A 199 -26.24 3.10 10.59
N GLU A 200 -26.48 1.94 10.00
CA GLU A 200 -25.90 0.68 10.48
C GLU A 200 -24.37 0.66 10.40
N VAL A 201 -23.77 1.38 9.45
CA VAL A 201 -22.31 1.56 9.39
C VAL A 201 -21.77 2.22 10.66
N TRP A 202 -22.55 3.07 11.34
CA TRP A 202 -22.15 3.69 12.60
C TRP A 202 -22.40 2.79 13.81
N GLU A 203 -23.51 2.06 13.80
CA GLU A 203 -23.96 1.24 14.95
C GLU A 203 -23.27 -0.12 15.03
N ALA A 204 -23.00 -0.73 13.87
CA ALA A 204 -22.38 -2.05 13.76
C ALA A 204 -21.42 -2.10 12.56
N PRO A 205 -20.29 -1.34 12.59
CA PRO A 205 -19.29 -1.32 11.53
C PRO A 205 -18.56 -2.67 11.46
N THR A 206 -19.18 -3.70 10.89
CA THR A 206 -18.58 -5.04 10.81
C THR A 206 -18.38 -5.45 9.36
N TYR A 207 -17.22 -5.99 9.07
CA TYR A 207 -16.98 -6.71 7.83
C TYR A 207 -17.27 -8.21 8.06
N ARG A 208 -18.09 -8.79 7.18
CA ARG A 208 -18.57 -10.20 7.26
C ARG A 208 -19.21 -10.57 8.60
N GLY A 209 -19.67 -9.59 9.39
CA GLY A 209 -20.35 -9.80 10.67
C GLY A 209 -19.44 -10.07 11.88
N HIS A 210 -18.11 -10.02 11.73
CA HIS A 210 -17.19 -10.35 12.83
C HIS A 210 -15.91 -9.52 12.89
N PHE A 211 -15.48 -8.86 11.80
CA PHE A 211 -14.30 -7.98 11.83
C PHE A 211 -14.72 -6.53 12.02
N TRP A 212 -14.59 -6.01 13.24
CA TRP A 212 -15.08 -4.69 13.60
C TRP A 212 -14.18 -3.57 13.06
N GLY A 213 -14.77 -2.59 12.38
CA GLY A 213 -14.09 -1.44 11.77
C GLY A 213 -13.27 -1.76 10.51
N GLU A 214 -13.21 -3.02 10.10
CA GLU A 214 -12.35 -3.50 9.03
C GLU A 214 -12.82 -2.99 7.66
N GLY A 215 -11.90 -2.40 6.89
CA GLY A 215 -12.21 -1.73 5.62
C GLY A 215 -12.95 -0.39 5.77
N MET A 216 -13.13 0.12 6.99
CA MET A 216 -13.90 1.33 7.30
C MET A 216 -13.04 2.32 8.09
N MET A 217 -12.43 3.28 7.40
CA MET A 217 -11.65 4.37 8.01
C MET A 217 -12.37 5.72 7.91
N LEU A 218 -13.25 5.84 6.93
CA LEU A 218 -14.17 6.95 6.71
C LEU A 218 -15.59 6.44 6.98
N TYR A 219 -16.40 7.22 7.68
CA TYR A 219 -17.80 6.92 7.95
C TYR A 219 -18.71 7.80 7.09
N PRO A 220 -19.91 7.34 6.70
CA PRO A 220 -20.84 8.16 5.91
C PRO A 220 -21.31 9.36 6.75
N GLY A 221 -21.31 10.56 6.18
CA GLY A 221 -21.61 11.78 6.93
C GLY A 221 -23.09 11.98 7.26
N ALA A 222 -24.01 11.46 6.45
CA ALA A 222 -25.45 11.71 6.62
C ALA A 222 -26.02 11.34 8.02
N PRO A 223 -25.68 10.18 8.63
CA PRO A 223 -26.02 9.88 10.03
C PRO A 223 -25.57 10.93 11.05
N ALA A 224 -24.49 11.65 10.77
CA ALA A 224 -23.93 12.70 11.61
C ALA A 224 -24.33 14.12 11.17
N GLY A 225 -25.18 14.27 10.15
CA GLY A 225 -25.55 15.57 9.59
C GLY A 225 -24.41 16.28 8.84
N VAL A 226 -23.42 15.53 8.36
CA VAL A 226 -22.25 16.03 7.62
C VAL A 226 -22.39 15.69 6.13
N ASP A 227 -22.12 16.65 5.26
CA ASP A 227 -22.00 16.38 3.82
C ASP A 227 -20.66 15.67 3.52
N GLY A 228 -20.71 14.56 2.79
CA GLY A 228 -19.55 13.71 2.51
C GLY A 228 -19.22 12.68 3.61
N PHE A 229 -17.96 12.64 4.05
CA PHE A 229 -17.42 11.61 4.95
C PHE A 229 -16.97 12.19 6.30
N VAL A 230 -17.05 11.37 7.35
CA VAL A 230 -16.48 11.66 8.67
C VAL A 230 -15.24 10.78 8.91
N PRO A 231 -14.05 11.36 9.12
CA PRO A 231 -12.85 10.59 9.38
C PRO A 231 -12.87 9.99 10.79
N SER A 232 -12.51 8.70 10.88
CA SER A 232 -12.33 8.02 12.17
C SER A 232 -11.11 8.52 12.94
N ILE A 233 -11.09 8.23 14.25
CA ILE A 233 -9.88 8.41 15.07
C ILE A 233 -8.72 7.56 14.52
N ARG A 234 -9.00 6.34 14.03
CA ARG A 234 -8.03 5.43 13.44
C ARG A 234 -7.31 6.04 12.23
N LEU A 235 -8.07 6.68 11.32
CA LEU A 235 -7.49 7.41 10.18
C LEU A 235 -6.61 8.58 10.63
N LYS A 236 -7.01 9.30 11.69
CA LYS A 236 -6.19 10.40 12.25
C LYS A 236 -4.90 9.89 12.87
N LEU A 237 -4.93 8.75 13.56
CA LEU A 237 -3.75 8.10 14.13
C LEU A 237 -2.80 7.59 13.05
N PHE A 238 -3.33 6.99 11.98
CA PHE A 238 -2.51 6.62 10.82
C PHE A 238 -1.85 7.85 10.18
N ARG A 239 -2.60 8.95 10.01
CA ARG A 239 -2.06 10.23 9.54
C ARG A 239 -0.95 10.76 10.45
N GLU A 240 -1.11 10.68 11.77
CA GLU A 240 -0.05 11.05 12.72
C GLU A 240 1.22 10.21 12.56
N ALA A 241 1.08 8.93 12.22
CA ALA A 241 2.22 8.07 11.94
C ALA A 241 2.89 8.37 10.60
N ALA A 242 2.12 8.80 9.59
CA ALA A 242 2.68 9.31 8.35
C ALA A 242 3.50 10.57 8.61
N GLU A 243 3.00 11.49 9.45
CA GLU A 243 3.79 12.65 9.90
C GLU A 243 5.04 12.23 10.68
N ASP A 244 4.98 11.19 11.53
CA ASP A 244 6.19 10.68 12.20
C ASP A 244 7.24 10.18 11.20
N TYR A 245 6.80 9.48 10.15
CA TYR A 245 7.67 8.99 9.08
C TYR A 245 8.38 10.15 8.37
N GLU A 246 7.68 11.26 8.12
CA GLU A 246 8.29 12.46 7.56
C GLU A 246 9.39 13.04 8.47
N TYR A 247 9.25 12.93 9.80
CA TYR A 247 10.32 13.35 10.70
C TYR A 247 11.56 12.46 10.56
N MET A 248 11.37 11.16 10.36
CA MET A 248 12.46 10.22 10.07
C MET A 248 13.15 10.58 8.75
N ALA A 249 12.37 10.83 7.69
CA ALA A 249 12.87 11.20 6.37
C ALA A 249 13.66 12.52 6.40
N LEU A 250 13.12 13.56 7.03
CA LEU A 250 13.77 14.87 7.19
C LEU A 250 15.08 14.77 7.99
N ALA A 251 15.09 14.03 9.11
CA ALA A 251 16.29 13.82 9.91
C ALA A 251 17.35 13.03 9.12
N ALA A 252 16.95 11.97 8.41
CA ALA A 252 17.85 11.20 7.56
C ALA A 252 18.46 12.04 6.44
N ALA A 253 17.67 12.89 5.77
CA ALA A 253 18.15 13.81 4.73
C ALA A 253 19.19 14.82 5.27
N LYS A 254 19.14 15.13 6.57
CA LYS A 254 20.17 15.95 7.24
C LYS A 254 21.45 15.20 7.59
N GLY A 255 21.53 13.90 7.29
CA GLY A 255 22.69 13.03 7.55
C GLY A 255 22.60 12.27 8.87
N LYS A 256 21.44 12.28 9.54
CA LYS A 256 21.22 11.65 10.85
C LYS A 256 20.58 10.26 10.77
N ARG A 257 20.74 9.56 9.63
CA ARG A 257 20.08 8.28 9.36
C ARG A 257 20.37 7.24 10.45
N LYS A 258 21.61 7.13 10.91
CA LYS A 258 22.01 6.16 11.95
C LYS A 258 21.32 6.43 13.28
N GLU A 259 21.16 7.71 13.64
CA GLU A 259 20.46 8.11 14.86
C GLU A 259 18.97 7.82 14.77
N VAL A 260 18.35 8.07 13.60
CA VAL A 260 16.95 7.71 13.33
C VAL A 260 16.75 6.20 13.45
N ASP A 261 17.58 5.39 12.78
CA ASP A 261 17.48 3.93 12.79
C ASP A 261 17.61 3.38 14.24
N CYS A 262 18.52 3.96 15.04
CA CYS A 262 18.67 3.59 16.46
C CYS A 262 17.45 3.98 17.32
N ILE A 263 16.78 5.09 17.02
CA ILE A 263 15.55 5.49 17.70
C ILE A 263 14.42 4.52 17.33
N VAL A 264 14.18 4.33 16.03
CA VAL A 264 13.05 3.55 15.50
C VAL A 264 13.20 2.06 15.85
N GLY A 265 14.38 1.47 15.64
CA GLY A 265 14.61 0.05 15.87
C GLY A 265 14.43 -0.42 17.32
N ARG A 266 14.46 0.51 18.31
CA ARG A 266 14.13 0.19 19.71
C ARG A 266 12.63 0.08 19.98
N LEU A 267 11.81 0.68 19.14
CA LEU A 267 10.35 0.73 19.30
C LEU A 267 9.68 -0.28 18.37
N ALA A 268 10.19 -0.45 17.16
CA ALA A 268 9.48 -1.06 16.06
C ALA A 268 10.44 -1.95 15.27
N ALA A 269 10.84 -3.08 15.86
CA ALA A 269 11.80 -3.99 15.24
C ALA A 269 11.17 -4.79 14.10
N SER A 270 9.97 -5.34 14.32
CA SER A 270 9.20 -6.07 13.31
C SER A 270 7.69 -6.04 13.61
N PHE A 271 6.87 -6.64 12.73
CA PHE A 271 5.43 -6.77 12.95
C PHE A 271 5.06 -7.66 14.15
N GLN A 272 5.99 -8.50 14.61
CA GLN A 272 5.79 -9.37 15.79
C GLN A 272 6.51 -8.83 17.04
N GLN A 273 7.48 -7.91 16.88
CA GLN A 273 8.24 -7.32 17.98
C GLN A 273 8.24 -5.79 17.88
N TRP A 274 7.30 -5.18 18.60
CA TRP A 274 7.14 -3.73 18.65
C TRP A 274 6.58 -3.28 20.01
N ASN A 275 6.84 -2.03 20.36
CA ASN A 275 6.51 -1.42 21.64
C ASN A 275 5.04 -1.02 21.66
N ARG A 276 4.32 -1.40 22.72
CA ARG A 276 2.89 -1.12 22.90
C ARG A 276 2.60 0.17 23.66
N ASP A 277 3.61 0.83 24.24
CA ASP A 277 3.44 2.07 24.99
C ASP A 277 3.32 3.29 24.03
N PRO A 278 2.16 3.96 23.97
CA PRO A 278 1.99 5.15 23.13
C PRO A 278 2.93 6.30 23.52
N ALA A 279 3.30 6.43 24.79
CA ALA A 279 4.20 7.48 25.26
C ALA A 279 5.61 7.32 24.67
N ALA A 280 6.04 6.09 24.39
CA ALA A 280 7.32 5.81 23.78
C ALA A 280 7.43 6.40 22.35
N TYR A 281 6.36 6.32 21.56
CA TYR A 281 6.30 6.94 20.22
C TYR A 281 6.30 8.46 20.28
N ALA A 282 5.57 9.06 21.23
CA ALA A 282 5.56 10.51 21.41
C ALA A 282 6.95 11.04 21.80
N GLN A 283 7.64 10.35 22.72
CA GLN A 283 9.01 10.68 23.11
C GLN A 283 9.98 10.52 21.94
N ALA A 284 9.83 9.45 21.15
CA ALA A 284 10.65 9.20 19.97
C ALA A 284 10.46 10.27 18.89
N ARG A 285 9.22 10.66 18.58
CA ARG A 285 8.91 11.79 17.68
C ARG A 285 9.61 13.07 18.17
N GLY A 286 9.58 13.34 19.47
CA GLY A 286 10.28 14.48 20.07
C GLY A 286 11.81 14.42 19.91
N ARG A 287 12.41 13.22 19.94
CA ARG A 287 13.84 13.02 19.65
C ARG A 287 14.16 13.24 18.17
N LEU A 288 13.32 12.73 17.26
CA LEU A 288 13.46 12.97 15.81
C LEU A 288 13.37 14.47 15.51
N ALA A 289 12.42 15.19 16.12
CA ALA A 289 12.27 16.63 15.98
C ALA A 289 13.55 17.39 16.37
N LYS A 290 14.22 16.98 17.46
CA LYS A 290 15.51 17.56 17.87
C LYS A 290 16.59 17.33 16.82
N LEU A 291 16.70 16.12 16.27
CA LEU A 291 17.66 15.82 15.19
C LEU A 291 17.42 16.69 13.95
N ILE A 292 16.16 16.99 13.62
CA ILE A 292 15.81 17.88 12.50
C ILE A 292 16.26 19.32 12.78
N LEU A 293 16.16 19.80 14.02
CA LEU A 293 16.48 21.18 14.38
C LEU A 293 17.98 21.42 14.63
N GLU A 294 18.76 20.38 14.90
CA GLU A 294 20.23 20.49 14.99
C GLU A 294 20.81 21.08 13.70
N GLN A 295 21.67 22.10 13.84
CA GLN A 295 22.46 22.63 12.73
C GLN A 295 23.59 21.64 12.41
N ARG A 296 23.96 21.56 11.13
CA ARG A 296 25.09 20.74 10.69
C ARG A 296 26.41 21.30 11.18
#